data_AF-X0WQK6-F1
#
_entry.id   AF-X0WQK6-F1
#
_cell.length_a   1.000
_cell.length_b   1.000
_cell.length_c   1.000
_cell.angle_alpha   90.00
_cell.angle_beta   90.00
_cell.angle_gamma   90.00
#
_symmetry.space_group_name_H-M   'P 1'
#
loop_
_entity.id
_entity.type
_entity.pdbx_description
1 polymer ?
#
loop_
_entity_poly.entity_id
_entity_poly.type
_entity_poly.pdbx_seq_one_letter_code
_entity_poly.pdbx_strand_id
1 'polypeptide(L)'
;MVKGNKIKEISFLNGMMQTVSALGNLEQIQNIYRSDKFNTRDKNWVVDTCVAFDTGTWETGISQDKEENWTIAEQYKDRDEAKIGHEKWVKLLKEKPNVELEDINVWGV
;
A
#
# COMPACT_ATOMS: atom_id res chain seq x y z
N MET A 1 2.68 -5.43 26.86
CA MET A 1 3.24 -6.73 26.41
C MET A 1 2.68 -7.05 25.03
N VAL A 2 3.33 -6.62 23.94
CA VAL A 2 2.95 -6.93 22.55
C VAL A 2 4.24 -7.07 21.73
N LYS A 3 5.02 -8.14 21.94
CA LYS A 3 6.28 -8.37 21.22
C LYS A 3 6.40 -9.78 20.62
N GLY A 4 5.53 -10.72 20.96
CA GLY A 4 5.66 -12.12 20.53
C GLY A 4 5.12 -12.45 19.13
N ASN A 5 4.02 -11.81 18.70
CA ASN A 5 3.37 -12.16 17.43
C ASN A 5 3.97 -11.42 16.21
N LYS A 6 4.21 -10.11 16.31
CA LYS A 6 4.82 -9.30 15.22
C LYS A 6 6.19 -9.84 14.78
N ILE A 7 7.04 -10.29 15.72
CA ILE A 7 8.37 -10.81 15.39
C ILE A 7 8.29 -12.14 14.62
N LYS A 8 7.31 -12.99 14.94
CA LYS A 8 7.11 -14.26 14.25
C LYS A 8 6.60 -14.06 12.82
N GLU A 9 5.64 -13.16 12.62
CA GLU A 9 5.14 -12.80 11.27
C GLU A 9 6.25 -12.22 10.39
N ILE A 10 7.05 -11.28 10.91
CA ILE A 10 8.17 -10.70 10.17
C ILE A 10 9.20 -11.79 9.80
N SER A 11 9.52 -12.70 10.72
CA SER A 11 10.43 -13.82 10.43
C SER A 11 9.89 -14.80 9.40
N PHE A 12 8.58 -15.04 9.40
CA PHE A 12 7.90 -15.94 8.48
C PHE A 12 7.83 -15.35 7.07
N LEU A 13 7.47 -14.06 6.96
CA LEU A 13 7.48 -13.31 5.70
C LEU A 13 8.90 -13.23 5.12
N ASN A 14 9.91 -12.96 5.94
CA ASN A 14 11.31 -12.94 5.49
C ASN A 14 11.81 -14.32 5.02
N GLY A 15 11.37 -15.41 5.68
CA GLY A 15 11.70 -16.78 5.29
C GLY A 15 11.04 -17.23 3.98
N MET A 16 9.76 -16.88 3.79
CA MET A 16 9.06 -17.08 2.50
C MET A 16 9.69 -16.24 1.38
N MET A 17 10.14 -15.04 1.69
CA MET A 17 10.80 -14.16 0.73
C MET A 17 12.09 -14.73 0.15
N GLN A 18 12.94 -15.35 0.97
CA GLN A 18 14.16 -16.00 0.48
C GLN A 18 13.86 -17.20 -0.42
N THR A 19 12.75 -17.90 -0.16
CA THR A 19 12.37 -19.08 -0.95
C THR A 19 11.66 -18.71 -2.25
N VAL A 20 10.81 -17.67 -2.27
CA VAL A 20 10.07 -17.28 -3.50
C VAL A 20 10.92 -16.41 -4.44
N SER A 21 11.82 -15.57 -3.91
CA SER A 21 12.79 -14.83 -4.74
C SER A 21 13.76 -15.75 -5.48
N ALA A 22 14.18 -16.86 -4.85
CA ALA A 22 14.99 -17.90 -5.48
C ALA A 22 14.24 -18.68 -6.59
N LEU A 23 12.90 -18.60 -6.64
CA LEU A 23 12.05 -19.30 -7.60
C LEU A 23 11.52 -18.38 -8.73
N GLY A 24 11.91 -17.10 -8.75
CA GLY A 24 11.63 -16.17 -9.85
C GLY A 24 10.17 -15.74 -10.03
N ASN A 25 9.27 -16.11 -9.09
CA ASN A 25 7.83 -15.93 -9.28
C ASN A 25 7.32 -14.62 -8.66
N LEU A 26 7.72 -13.49 -9.24
CA LEU A 26 7.42 -12.12 -8.77
C LEU A 26 5.92 -11.88 -8.53
N GLU A 27 5.04 -12.49 -9.33
CA GLU A 27 3.59 -12.37 -9.21
C GLU A 27 3.07 -12.95 -7.88
N GLN A 28 3.59 -14.10 -7.44
CA GLN A 28 3.22 -14.68 -6.16
C GLN A 28 3.68 -13.81 -4.99
N ILE A 29 4.83 -13.16 -5.12
CA ILE A 29 5.36 -12.26 -4.09
C ILE A 29 4.48 -11.02 -3.98
N GLN A 30 4.13 -10.39 -5.10
CA GLN A 30 3.23 -9.24 -5.10
C GLN A 30 1.88 -9.58 -4.46
N ASN A 31 1.34 -10.78 -4.74
CA ASN A 31 0.07 -11.22 -4.15
C ASN A 31 0.15 -11.40 -2.62
N ILE A 32 1.30 -11.84 -2.09
CA ILE A 32 1.51 -11.95 -0.64
C ILE A 32 1.50 -10.56 0.02
N TYR A 33 2.26 -9.61 -0.54
CA TYR A 33 2.33 -8.24 0.00
C TYR A 33 1.01 -7.47 -0.15
N ARG A 34 0.23 -7.74 -1.19
CA ARG A 34 -1.09 -7.13 -1.43
C ARG A 34 -2.26 -7.87 -0.79
N SER A 35 -2.01 -8.96 -0.05
CA SER A 35 -3.07 -9.76 0.56
C SER A 35 -3.83 -9.01 1.67
N ASP A 36 -3.13 -8.10 2.35
CA ASP A 36 -3.72 -7.20 3.35
C ASP A 36 -3.72 -5.76 2.80
N LYS A 37 -4.90 -5.27 2.46
CA LYS A 37 -5.09 -3.96 1.82
C LYS A 37 -6.42 -3.32 2.18
N PHE A 38 -6.46 -1.99 2.08
CA PHE A 38 -7.68 -1.21 2.08
C PHE A 38 -7.93 -0.70 0.65
N ASN A 39 -9.10 -1.00 0.08
CA ASN A 39 -9.44 -0.60 -1.27
C ASN A 39 -10.81 0.07 -1.29
N THR A 40 -10.88 1.28 -1.82
CA THR A 40 -12.14 2.00 -2.04
C THR A 40 -12.19 2.50 -3.48
N ARG A 41 -13.32 2.27 -4.15
CA ARG A 41 -13.55 2.65 -5.54
C ARG A 41 -14.79 3.53 -5.66
N ASP A 42 -14.65 4.60 -6.42
CA ASP A 42 -15.75 5.43 -6.89
C ASP A 42 -15.73 5.45 -8.44
N LYS A 43 -16.71 6.10 -9.06
CA LYS A 43 -16.84 6.19 -10.52
C LYS A 43 -15.61 6.86 -11.17
N ASN A 44 -14.99 7.80 -10.46
CA ASN A 44 -13.95 8.67 -10.99
C ASN A 44 -12.58 8.49 -10.31
N TRP A 45 -12.48 7.69 -9.25
CA TRP A 45 -11.21 7.51 -8.55
C TRP A 45 -11.14 6.18 -7.81
N VAL A 46 -9.91 5.75 -7.53
CA VAL A 46 -9.57 4.58 -6.74
C VAL A 46 -8.55 4.97 -5.68
N VAL A 47 -8.77 4.52 -4.45
CA VAL A 47 -7.79 4.59 -3.36
C VAL A 47 -7.40 3.16 -3.00
N ASP A 48 -6.12 2.83 -3.10
CA ASP A 48 -5.55 1.55 -2.72
C ASP A 48 -4.45 1.76 -1.68
N THR A 49 -4.56 1.12 -0.53
CA THR A 49 -3.58 1.23 0.55
C THR A 49 -3.09 -0.16 0.93
N CYS A 50 -1.80 -0.43 0.72
CA CYS A 50 -1.21 -1.75 0.95
C CYS A 50 0.27 -1.62 1.33
N VAL A 51 0.91 -2.75 1.66
CA VAL A 51 2.36 -2.80 1.86
C VAL A 51 3.05 -2.87 0.51
N ALA A 52 3.91 -1.90 0.23
CA ALA A 52 4.76 -1.91 -0.95
C ALA A 52 5.77 -3.05 -0.87
N PHE A 53 5.92 -3.80 -1.96
CA PHE A 53 6.82 -4.94 -2.02
C PHE A 53 8.31 -4.54 -1.85
N ASP A 54 8.68 -3.44 -2.48
CA ASP A 54 10.04 -2.92 -2.62
C ASP A 54 10.56 -2.22 -1.36
N THR A 55 9.73 -1.43 -0.70
CA THR A 55 10.11 -0.69 0.51
C THR A 55 9.68 -1.39 1.80
N GLY A 56 8.69 -2.28 1.73
CA GLY A 56 8.08 -2.90 2.90
C GLY A 56 7.28 -1.92 3.77
N THR A 57 7.02 -0.70 3.29
CA THR A 57 6.21 0.30 3.99
C THR A 57 4.77 0.25 3.53
N TRP A 58 3.85 0.71 4.38
CA TRP A 58 2.47 0.90 3.95
C TRP A 58 2.39 2.19 3.14
N GLU A 59 1.67 2.17 2.03
CA GLU A 59 1.50 3.34 1.17
C GLU A 59 0.08 3.42 0.63
N THR A 60 -0.40 4.64 0.37
CA THR A 60 -1.67 4.90 -0.33
C THR A 60 -1.38 5.37 -1.75
N GLY A 61 -1.73 4.53 -2.71
CA GLY A 61 -1.82 4.88 -4.12
C GLY A 61 -3.22 5.40 -4.44
N ILE A 62 -3.28 6.47 -5.22
CA ILE A 62 -4.54 7.06 -5.69
C ILE A 62 -4.50 7.15 -7.21
N SER A 63 -5.59 6.76 -7.85
CA SER A 63 -5.84 7.00 -9.26
C SER A 63 -7.11 7.82 -9.43
N GLN A 64 -7.07 8.89 -10.22
CA GLN A 64 -8.24 9.72 -10.58
C GLN A 64 -8.72 9.47 -12.01
N ASP A 65 -8.26 8.39 -12.64
CA ASP A 65 -8.49 8.04 -14.04
C ASP A 65 -8.72 6.53 -14.24
N LYS A 66 -9.33 5.89 -13.23
CA LYS A 66 -9.71 4.46 -13.26
C LYS A 66 -8.53 3.50 -13.47
N GLU A 67 -7.49 3.70 -12.68
CA GLU A 67 -6.28 2.88 -12.58
C GLU A 67 -5.31 3.01 -13.77
N GLU A 68 -5.48 4.00 -14.64
CA GLU A 68 -4.54 4.28 -15.73
C GLU A 68 -3.25 4.92 -15.21
N ASN A 69 -3.36 5.86 -14.27
CA ASN A 69 -2.22 6.50 -13.61
C ASN A 69 -2.39 6.47 -12.09
N TRP A 70 -1.29 6.22 -11.39
CA TRP A 70 -1.23 6.13 -9.93
C TRP A 70 -0.27 7.15 -9.36
N THR A 71 -0.70 7.83 -8.31
CA THR A 71 0.12 8.73 -7.50
C THR A 71 0.26 8.13 -6.11
N ILE A 72 1.49 8.00 -5.62
CA ILE A 72 1.72 7.60 -4.23
C ILE A 72 1.54 8.84 -3.37
N ALA A 73 0.43 8.91 -2.64
CA ALA A 73 0.01 10.13 -1.96
C ALA A 73 0.53 10.22 -0.52
N GLU A 74 0.81 9.08 0.13
CA GLU A 74 1.24 9.03 1.53
C GLU A 74 1.82 7.66 1.90
N GLN A 75 2.77 7.64 2.84
CA GLN A 75 3.37 6.45 3.43
C GLN A 75 3.16 6.41 4.94
N TYR A 76 3.10 5.20 5.49
CA TYR A 76 2.75 4.97 6.89
C TYR A 76 3.68 3.93 7.51
N LYS A 77 3.87 4.06 8.82
CA LYS A 77 4.74 3.18 9.59
C LYS A 77 4.13 1.80 9.80
N ASP A 78 2.82 1.73 9.93
CA ASP A 78 2.10 0.49 10.16
C ASP A 78 0.68 0.51 9.60
N ARG A 79 0.03 -0.65 9.69
CA ARG A 79 -1.31 -0.91 9.17
C ARG A 79 -2.39 -0.02 9.80
N ASP A 80 -2.25 0.34 11.08
CA ASP A 80 -3.26 1.13 11.79
C ASP A 80 -3.20 2.59 11.32
N GLU A 81 -2.00 3.14 11.19
CA GLU A 81 -1.79 4.45 10.54
C GLU A 81 -2.27 4.44 9.08
N ALA A 82 -1.95 3.37 8.33
CA ALA A 82 -2.38 3.21 6.95
C ALA A 82 -3.91 3.20 6.79
N LYS A 83 -4.62 2.55 7.72
CA LYS A 83 -6.09 2.56 7.74
C LYS A 83 -6.64 3.99 7.94
N ILE A 84 -6.09 4.71 8.90
CA ILE A 84 -6.51 6.10 9.20
C ILE A 84 -6.25 6.99 7.97
N GLY A 85 -5.07 6.85 7.36
CA GLY A 85 -4.71 7.55 6.13
C GLY A 85 -5.63 7.21 4.95
N HIS A 86 -5.97 5.94 4.76
CA HIS A 86 -6.93 5.50 3.75
C HIS A 86 -8.28 6.20 3.92
N GLU A 87 -8.84 6.19 5.14
CA GLU A 87 -10.12 6.84 5.44
C GLU A 87 -10.08 8.35 5.21
N LYS A 88 -8.96 9.00 5.56
CA LYS A 88 -8.70 10.42 5.27
C LYS A 88 -8.75 10.71 3.76
N TRP A 89 -8.05 9.94 2.93
CA TRP A 89 -8.03 10.13 1.48
C TRP A 89 -9.39 9.87 0.83
N VAL A 90 -10.08 8.80 1.26
CA VAL A 90 -11.45 8.50 0.80
C VAL A 90 -12.39 9.66 1.13
N LYS A 91 -12.31 10.22 2.34
CA LYS A 91 -13.13 11.38 2.71
C LYS A 91 -12.80 12.60 1.84
N LEU A 92 -11.52 12.90 1.65
CA LEU A 92 -11.09 14.02 0.82
C LEU A 92 -11.60 13.89 -0.62
N LEU A 93 -11.47 12.73 -1.25
CA LEU A 93 -11.91 12.51 -2.63
C LEU A 93 -13.43 12.46 -2.80
N LYS A 94 -14.18 12.09 -1.75
CA LYS A 94 -15.63 12.25 -1.74
C LYS A 94 -16.05 13.72 -1.72
N GLU A 95 -15.33 14.55 -0.99
CA GLU A 95 -15.61 15.99 -0.87
C GLU A 95 -15.06 16.80 -2.06
N LYS A 96 -13.90 16.41 -2.58
CA LYS A 96 -13.19 17.06 -3.70
C LYS A 96 -12.57 16.01 -4.63
N PRO A 97 -13.34 15.45 -5.58
CA PRO A 97 -12.87 14.39 -6.48
C PRO A 97 -11.68 14.77 -7.36
N ASN A 98 -11.54 16.05 -7.69
CA ASN A 98 -10.47 16.60 -8.54
C ASN A 98 -9.42 17.36 -7.71
N VAL A 99 -9.04 16.80 -6.56
CA VAL A 99 -7.91 17.34 -5.78
C VAL A 99 -6.62 17.13 -6.56
N GLU A 100 -5.72 18.10 -6.55
CA GLU A 100 -4.37 17.94 -7.06
C GLU A 100 -3.60 17.03 -6.10
N LEU A 101 -3.03 15.95 -6.63
CA LEU A 101 -2.25 14.99 -5.87
C LEU A 101 -0.77 15.30 -6.06
N GLU A 102 -0.04 15.32 -4.95
CA GLU A 102 1.42 15.40 -4.96
C GLU A 102 1.95 13.99 -4.74
N ASP A 103 2.79 13.50 -5.65
CA ASP A 103 3.50 12.25 -5.43
C ASP A 103 4.55 12.48 -4.35
N ILE A 104 4.55 11.64 -3.32
CA ILE A 104 5.56 11.68 -2.27
C ILE A 104 6.86 11.07 -2.79
N ASN A 105 7.45 11.70 -3.81
CA ASN A 105 8.56 11.22 -4.64
C ASN A 105 9.55 10.33 -3.85
N VAL A 106 9.25 9.02 -3.80
CA VAL A 106 9.92 8.07 -2.89
C VAL A 106 11.34 7.78 -3.36
N TRP A 107 11.62 8.13 -4.62
CA TRP A 107 12.84 7.80 -5.33
C TRP A 107 13.77 8.99 -5.57
N GLY A 108 13.34 10.22 -5.25
CA GLY A 108 14.19 11.41 -5.30
C GLY A 108 14.86 11.68 -6.66
N VAL A 109 14.25 11.22 -7.75
CA VAL A 109 14.70 11.45 -9.14
C VAL A 109 13.83 12.48 -9.84
#